data_AF-A0A252CV97-F1
#
_entry.id   AF-A0A252CV97-F1
#
_cell.length_a   1.000
_cell.length_b   1.000
_cell.length_c   1.000
_cell.angle_alpha   90.00
_cell.angle_beta   90.00
_cell.angle_gamma   90.00
#
_symmetry.space_group_name_H-M   'P 1'
#
loop_
_entity.id
_entity.type
_entity.pdbx_description
1 polymer ?
#
loop_
_entity_poly.entity_id
_entity_poly.type
_entity_poly.pdbx_seq_one_letter_code
_entity_poly.pdbx_strand_id
1 'polypeptide(L)'
;MPYLAKILLYPIKSFDGVEVENAKVLPSGVLEYDREFAIFDERGDVVNGKGHVKIHLLRAKFALLNRTISLQIPGSNLPQVFHLDGERQTLEATLSDFFGFAVTLQQNSLSGFPDDRNCLGPTVISTATLTEVASWFPDMSVEQMRRRMRANIEIGGVPAFWEDRLFSTQSDTTVSFRIGKVCFSGIQPCQRCIVPTRDPDSGKADANFQKIFVKQRQVTLPDWVASSRFNHFYRLSVNTRLSTSSSERMLQIGDEIAIFS
;
A
#
# COMPACT_ATOMS: atom_id res chain seq x y z
N MET A 1 -23.37 -4.72 -5.01
CA MET A 1 -22.50 -4.76 -6.20
C MET A 1 -21.12 -4.27 -5.77
N PRO A 2 -20.02 -4.89 -6.22
CA PRO A 2 -18.67 -4.43 -5.87
C PRO A 2 -18.41 -3.02 -6.41
N TYR A 3 -17.79 -2.17 -5.59
CA TYR A 3 -17.43 -0.80 -6.00
C TYR A 3 -16.12 -0.34 -5.36
N LEU A 4 -15.47 0.66 -5.96
CA LEU A 4 -14.27 1.30 -5.44
C LEU A 4 -14.64 2.17 -4.22
N ALA A 5 -14.33 1.69 -3.02
CA ALA A 5 -14.72 2.34 -1.76
C ALA A 5 -13.68 3.32 -1.23
N LYS A 6 -12.39 3.09 -1.52
CA LYS A 6 -11.30 3.98 -1.10
C LYS A 6 -10.11 3.90 -2.07
N ILE A 7 -9.44 5.03 -2.26
CA ILE A 7 -8.14 5.12 -2.93
C ILE A 7 -7.16 5.75 -1.94
N LEU A 8 -6.03 5.08 -1.71
CA LEU A 8 -4.92 5.52 -0.87
C LEU A 8 -3.64 5.59 -1.70
N LEU A 9 -2.99 6.74 -1.64
CA LEU A 9 -1.68 6.99 -2.24
C LEU A 9 -0.65 7.14 -1.13
N TYR A 10 0.57 6.65 -1.35
CA TYR A 10 1.68 6.79 -0.41
C TYR A 10 2.85 7.55 -1.06
N PRO A 11 2.82 8.89 -1.13
CA PRO A 11 3.76 9.69 -1.93
C PRO A 11 5.23 9.43 -1.66
N ILE A 12 5.58 9.23 -0.39
CA ILE A 12 6.91 8.78 0.02
C ILE A 12 6.80 7.35 0.56
N LYS A 13 7.62 6.45 0.04
CA LYS A 13 7.71 5.07 0.51
C LYS A 13 7.96 5.03 2.03
N SER A 14 7.19 4.19 2.71
CA SER A 14 7.19 4.02 4.17
C SER A 14 6.50 5.12 5.00
N PHE A 15 6.09 6.24 4.40
CA PHE A 15 5.38 7.32 5.12
C PHE A 15 3.86 7.07 5.11
N ASP A 16 3.10 7.88 5.87
CA ASP A 16 1.65 7.83 5.91
C ASP A 16 1.02 7.99 4.51
N GLY A 17 -0.19 7.46 4.34
CA GLY A 17 -0.95 7.59 3.10
C GLY A 17 -1.82 8.84 3.09
N VAL A 18 -2.27 9.23 1.90
CA VAL A 18 -3.30 10.23 1.67
C VAL A 18 -4.46 9.60 0.91
N GLU A 19 -5.67 9.81 1.40
CA GLU A 19 -6.90 9.37 0.75
C GLU A 19 -7.30 10.39 -0.32
N VAL A 20 -7.76 9.89 -1.47
CA VAL A 20 -8.17 10.72 -2.62
C VAL A 20 -9.48 10.22 -3.21
N GLU A 21 -10.24 11.14 -3.81
CA GLU A 21 -11.51 10.82 -4.48
C GLU A 21 -11.32 10.23 -5.88
N ASN A 22 -10.18 10.53 -6.50
CA ASN A 22 -9.79 10.02 -7.80
C ASN A 22 -8.28 9.87 -7.89
N ALA A 23 -7.83 8.95 -8.75
CA ALA A 23 -6.41 8.75 -9.03
C ALA A 23 -6.20 8.35 -10.49
N LYS A 24 -5.21 8.97 -11.11
CA LYS A 24 -4.78 8.63 -12.46
C LYS A 24 -3.85 7.42 -12.44
N VAL A 25 -4.03 6.51 -13.39
CA VAL A 25 -3.15 5.36 -13.61
C VAL A 25 -2.13 5.72 -14.69
N LEU A 26 -0.85 5.62 -14.36
CA LEU A 26 0.25 5.92 -15.29
C LEU A 26 0.41 4.81 -16.35
N PRO A 27 1.10 5.06 -17.48
CA PRO A 27 1.36 4.03 -18.48
C PRO A 27 2.06 2.78 -17.94
N SER A 28 2.85 2.92 -16.87
CA SER A 28 3.50 1.80 -16.18
C SER A 28 2.55 0.95 -15.33
N GLY A 29 1.34 1.45 -15.05
CA GLY A 29 0.31 0.80 -14.26
C GLY A 29 0.23 1.24 -12.80
N VAL A 30 1.19 2.03 -12.30
CA VAL A 30 1.11 2.63 -10.95
C VAL A 30 0.05 3.73 -10.90
N LEU A 31 -0.44 4.05 -9.71
CA LEU A 31 -1.21 5.27 -9.48
C LEU A 31 -0.25 6.47 -9.43
N GLU A 32 -0.62 7.57 -10.09
CA GLU A 32 0.10 8.84 -10.03
C GLU A 32 0.27 9.27 -8.57
N TYR A 33 1.45 9.74 -8.22
CA TYR A 33 1.89 10.05 -6.85
C TYR A 33 2.00 8.86 -5.89
N ASP A 34 1.68 7.61 -6.25
CA ASP A 34 1.91 6.49 -5.34
C ASP A 34 3.37 6.05 -5.34
N ARG A 35 4.02 6.10 -4.16
CA ARG A 35 5.43 5.75 -3.95
C ARG A 35 6.34 6.44 -4.97
N GLU A 36 6.00 7.66 -5.39
CA GLU A 36 6.79 8.47 -6.33
C GLU A 36 8.20 8.71 -5.77
N PHE A 37 8.31 8.84 -4.45
CA PHE A 37 9.56 9.07 -3.75
C PHE A 37 9.93 7.92 -2.83
N ALA A 38 11.24 7.72 -2.63
CA ALA A 38 11.77 6.85 -1.59
C ALA A 38 13.06 7.45 -1.00
N ILE A 39 13.31 7.11 0.27
CA ILE A 39 14.49 7.56 1.02
C ILE A 39 15.59 6.52 0.87
N PHE A 40 16.81 6.97 0.62
CA PHE A 40 17.99 6.13 0.43
C PHE A 40 19.12 6.56 1.35
N ASP A 41 19.87 5.60 1.88
CA ASP A 41 21.12 5.86 2.62
C ASP A 41 22.31 6.09 1.67
N GLU A 42 23.48 6.37 2.23
CA GLU A 42 24.73 6.59 1.49
C GLU A 42 25.20 5.39 0.65
N ARG A 43 24.73 4.17 0.98
CA ARG A 43 25.04 2.95 0.21
C ARG A 43 24.05 2.72 -0.94
N GLY A 44 23.01 3.55 -1.04
CA GLY A 44 21.92 3.36 -1.99
C GLY A 44 20.89 2.32 -1.54
N ASP A 45 20.86 1.97 -0.26
CA ASP A 45 19.84 1.09 0.31
C ASP A 45 18.59 1.89 0.67
N VAL A 46 17.41 1.33 0.41
CA VAL A 46 16.14 1.97 0.76
C VAL A 46 15.95 2.02 2.28
N VAL A 47 15.78 3.22 2.84
CA VAL A 47 15.39 3.44 4.23
C VAL A 47 13.89 3.16 4.38
N ASN A 48 13.56 2.08 5.09
CA ASN A 48 12.19 1.61 5.27
C ASN A 48 11.96 0.98 6.65
N GLY A 49 10.69 0.69 6.98
CA GLY A 49 10.29 0.12 8.28
C GLY A 49 10.79 -1.31 8.57
N LYS A 50 11.46 -2.00 7.63
CA LYS A 50 12.09 -3.30 7.89
C LYS A 50 13.37 -3.12 8.71
N GLY A 51 14.26 -2.24 8.24
CA GLY A 51 15.57 -1.99 8.84
C GLY A 51 15.61 -0.78 9.78
N HIS A 52 14.73 0.21 9.59
CA HIS A 52 14.80 1.51 10.24
C HIS A 52 13.51 1.81 11.00
N VAL A 53 13.34 1.19 12.17
CA VAL A 53 12.11 1.27 12.98
C VAL A 53 11.70 2.70 13.33
N LYS A 54 12.68 3.61 13.51
CA LYS A 54 12.43 5.03 13.79
C LYS A 54 11.51 5.69 12.76
N ILE A 55 11.47 5.22 11.51
CA ILE A 55 10.62 5.80 10.46
C ILE A 55 9.13 5.81 10.84
N HIS A 56 8.68 4.86 11.66
CA HIS A 56 7.31 4.80 12.15
C HIS A 56 6.94 5.99 13.04
N LEU A 57 7.92 6.66 13.65
CA LEU A 57 7.68 7.79 14.55
C LEU A 57 7.40 9.11 13.79
N LEU A 58 7.74 9.18 12.50
CA LEU A 58 7.43 10.32 11.66
C LEU A 58 5.96 10.29 11.25
N ARG A 59 5.26 11.43 11.37
CA ARG A 59 3.90 11.59 10.84
C ARG A 59 3.91 12.56 9.67
N ALA A 60 3.37 12.12 8.54
CA ALA A 60 3.32 12.89 7.32
C ALA A 60 1.88 13.22 6.93
N LYS A 61 1.65 14.46 6.48
CA LYS A 61 0.44 14.84 5.74
C LYS A 61 0.85 15.42 4.40
N PHE A 62 0.17 15.00 3.35
CA PHE A 62 0.49 15.40 1.98
C PHE A 62 -0.60 16.29 1.39
N ALA A 63 -0.19 17.38 0.74
CA ALA A 63 -1.06 18.15 -0.14
C ALA A 63 -0.56 17.97 -1.58
N LEU A 64 -1.17 17.02 -2.30
CA LEU A 64 -0.69 16.52 -3.59
C LEU A 64 -0.61 17.61 -4.66
N LEU A 65 -1.64 18.44 -4.78
CA LEU A 65 -1.69 19.53 -5.77
C LEU A 65 -0.59 20.58 -5.54
N ASN A 66 -0.30 20.87 -4.27
CA ASN A 66 0.74 21.81 -3.88
C ASN A 66 2.11 21.15 -3.77
N ARG A 67 2.21 19.83 -4.01
CA ARG A 67 3.42 19.01 -3.88
C ARG A 67 4.19 19.27 -2.58
N THR A 68 3.46 19.38 -1.47
CA THR A 68 4.03 19.64 -0.14
C THR A 68 3.80 18.49 0.83
N ILE A 69 4.76 18.32 1.73
CA ILE A 69 4.69 17.43 2.89
C ILE A 69 4.76 18.27 4.17
N SER A 70 3.80 18.05 5.08
CA SER A 70 3.88 18.47 6.47
C SER A 70 4.36 17.29 7.31
N LEU A 71 5.56 17.41 7.86
CA LEU A 71 6.26 16.36 8.61
C LEU A 71 6.29 16.73 10.09
N GLN A 72 5.64 15.93 10.92
CA GLN A 72 5.74 15.99 12.36
C GLN A 72 6.83 15.02 12.82
N ILE A 73 7.84 15.58 13.47
CA ILE A 73 9.00 14.86 14.00
C ILE A 73 8.79 14.68 15.52
N PRO A 74 9.14 13.52 16.10
CA PRO A 74 9.10 13.33 17.54
C PRO A 74 9.91 14.40 18.28
N GLY A 75 9.28 15.06 19.25
CA GLY A 75 9.92 16.11 20.05
C GLY A 75 9.85 17.51 19.43
N SER A 76 9.36 17.70 18.20
CA SER A 76 9.10 19.04 17.65
C SER A 76 7.72 19.56 18.06
N ASN A 77 7.63 20.83 18.44
CA ASN A 77 6.35 21.44 18.87
C ASN A 77 5.36 21.63 17.72
N LEU A 78 5.86 21.80 16.49
CA LEU A 78 5.06 22.00 15.30
C LEU A 78 5.56 21.12 14.15
N PRO A 79 4.66 20.74 13.22
CA PRO A 79 5.05 20.14 11.95
C PRO A 79 5.86 21.11 11.10
N GLN A 80 6.87 20.60 10.41
CA GLN A 80 7.62 21.35 9.40
C GLN A 80 7.05 21.07 8.01
N VAL A 81 6.97 22.08 7.15
CA VAL A 81 6.39 21.95 5.80
C VAL A 81 7.48 22.13 4.76
N PHE A 82 7.51 21.25 3.77
CA PHE A 82 8.49 21.29 2.68
C PHE A 82 7.81 21.09 1.33
N HIS A 83 8.23 21.84 0.31
CA HIS A 83 7.92 21.58 -1.09
C HIS A 83 8.81 20.46 -1.64
N LEU A 84 8.21 19.38 -2.17
CA LEU A 84 8.91 18.15 -2.60
C LEU A 84 9.85 18.36 -3.81
N ASP A 85 9.66 19.44 -4.56
CA ASP A 85 10.54 19.80 -5.69
C ASP A 85 11.51 20.93 -5.35
N GLY A 86 11.12 21.86 -4.47
CA GLY A 86 11.85 23.12 -4.25
C GLY A 86 12.73 23.09 -3.00
N GLU A 87 12.34 22.30 -2.01
CA GLU A 87 12.98 22.26 -0.68
C GLU A 87 13.47 20.84 -0.36
N ARG A 88 13.77 20.05 -1.39
CA ARG A 88 14.18 18.65 -1.24
C ARG A 88 15.44 18.50 -0.39
N GLN A 89 16.43 19.36 -0.60
CA GLN A 89 17.68 19.33 0.18
C GLN A 89 17.43 19.64 1.67
N THR A 90 16.51 20.57 1.98
CA THR A 90 16.15 20.89 3.35
C THR A 90 15.39 19.73 4.00
N LEU A 91 14.50 19.06 3.26
CA LEU A 91 13.83 17.85 3.72
C LEU A 91 14.83 16.70 3.96
N GLU A 92 15.79 16.50 3.05
CA GLU A 92 16.87 15.51 3.20
C GLU A 92 17.74 15.78 4.43
N ALA A 93 18.13 17.04 4.67
CA ALA A 93 18.87 17.42 5.88
C ALA A 93 18.05 17.13 7.15
N THR A 94 16.78 17.52 7.15
CA THR A 94 15.86 17.26 8.28
C THR A 94 15.71 15.76 8.57
N LEU A 95 15.58 14.94 7.52
CA LEU A 95 15.50 13.49 7.66
C LEU A 95 16.85 12.90 8.09
N SER A 96 17.96 13.43 7.60
CA SER A 96 19.30 12.98 7.98
C SER A 96 19.55 13.20 9.47
N ASP A 97 19.19 14.37 9.99
CA ASP A 97 19.25 14.69 11.42
C ASP A 97 18.38 13.74 12.25
N PHE A 98 17.16 13.44 11.77
CA PHE A 98 16.26 12.51 12.44
C PHE A 98 16.80 11.07 12.49
N PHE A 99 17.34 10.58 11.37
CA PHE A 99 17.85 9.22 11.27
C PHE A 99 19.22 9.06 11.94
N GLY A 100 20.01 10.14 12.02
CA GLY A 100 21.38 10.15 12.54
C GLY A 100 22.42 9.72 11.51
N PHE A 101 22.07 9.73 10.23
CA PHE A 101 22.95 9.43 9.10
C PHE A 101 22.44 10.11 7.84
N ALA A 102 23.31 10.35 6.86
CA ALA A 102 22.94 11.02 5.62
C ALA A 102 21.92 10.21 4.81
N VAL A 103 20.85 10.87 4.37
CA VAL A 103 19.84 10.29 3.48
C VAL A 103 19.56 11.20 2.29
N THR A 104 19.14 10.59 1.18
CA THR A 104 18.67 11.28 -0.02
C THR A 104 17.25 10.87 -0.35
N LEU A 105 16.50 11.77 -0.97
CA LEU A 105 15.14 11.54 -1.45
C LEU A 105 15.18 11.40 -2.98
N GLN A 106 15.03 10.17 -3.46
CA GLN A 106 14.98 9.91 -4.90
C GLN A 106 13.53 9.90 -5.39
N GLN A 107 13.34 10.33 -6.64
CA GLN A 107 12.06 10.43 -7.32
C GLN A 107 12.03 9.50 -8.53
N ASN A 108 10.92 8.80 -8.73
CA ASN A 108 10.61 8.05 -9.93
C ASN A 108 9.15 8.32 -10.32
N SER A 109 8.94 9.34 -11.16
CA SER A 109 7.60 9.72 -11.65
C SER A 109 7.04 8.76 -12.71
N LEU A 110 7.83 7.80 -13.21
CA LEU A 110 7.39 6.85 -14.23
C LEU A 110 6.76 5.61 -13.62
N SER A 111 7.43 5.00 -12.64
CA SER A 111 7.01 3.72 -12.05
C SER A 111 7.09 3.67 -10.53
N GLY A 112 7.42 4.78 -9.87
CA GLY A 112 7.56 4.86 -8.41
C GLY A 112 8.57 3.86 -7.83
N PHE A 113 8.42 3.58 -6.54
CA PHE A 113 9.22 2.63 -5.78
C PHE A 113 8.34 1.55 -5.13
N PRO A 114 7.64 0.72 -5.92
CA PRO A 114 6.77 -0.34 -5.40
C PRO A 114 7.56 -1.41 -4.63
N ASP A 115 6.85 -2.19 -3.82
CA ASP A 115 7.46 -3.32 -3.10
C ASP A 115 7.71 -4.52 -4.01
N ASP A 116 6.86 -4.74 -5.02
CA ASP A 116 6.99 -5.78 -6.03
C ASP A 116 7.24 -5.13 -7.41
N ARG A 117 8.49 -5.16 -7.88
CA ARG A 117 8.87 -4.57 -9.17
C ARG A 117 8.31 -5.31 -10.38
N ASN A 118 7.81 -6.53 -10.18
CA ASN A 118 7.16 -7.31 -11.23
C ASN A 118 5.66 -7.05 -11.29
N CYS A 119 5.06 -6.38 -10.29
CA CYS A 119 3.64 -6.09 -10.23
C CYS A 119 3.43 -4.61 -9.89
N LEU A 120 3.53 -3.75 -10.91
CA LEU A 120 3.49 -2.30 -10.76
C LEU A 120 2.07 -1.76 -10.52
N GLY A 121 1.02 -2.55 -10.69
CA GLY A 121 -0.35 -2.09 -10.45
C GLY A 121 -0.64 -1.84 -8.96
N PRO A 122 -1.70 -1.07 -8.66
CA PRO A 122 -2.14 -0.85 -7.29
C PRO A 122 -2.49 -2.17 -6.60
N THR A 123 -2.18 -2.26 -5.31
CA THR A 123 -2.63 -3.40 -4.50
C THR A 123 -4.09 -3.25 -4.11
N VAL A 124 -4.85 -4.34 -4.24
CA VAL A 124 -6.31 -4.37 -4.05
C VAL A 124 -6.67 -5.22 -2.83
N ILE A 125 -7.53 -4.69 -1.97
CA ILE A 125 -8.09 -5.38 -0.78
C ILE A 125 -9.57 -5.01 -0.65
N SER A 126 -10.41 -5.81 -0.01
CA SER A 126 -11.76 -5.36 0.35
C SER A 126 -11.79 -4.70 1.74
N THR A 127 -12.70 -3.73 1.93
CA THR A 127 -12.93 -3.15 3.26
C THR A 127 -13.38 -4.23 4.25
N ALA A 128 -14.16 -5.21 3.78
CA ALA A 128 -14.57 -6.37 4.59
C ALA A 128 -13.37 -7.23 5.04
N THR A 129 -12.35 -7.44 4.18
CA THR A 129 -11.09 -8.09 4.59
C THR A 129 -10.40 -7.31 5.69
N LEU A 130 -10.28 -5.98 5.57
CA LEU A 130 -9.61 -5.18 6.60
C LEU A 130 -10.35 -5.27 7.94
N THR A 131 -11.69 -5.25 7.94
CA THR A 131 -12.52 -5.45 9.14
C THR A 131 -12.32 -6.83 9.76
N GLU A 132 -12.41 -7.88 8.94
CA GLU A 132 -12.21 -9.27 9.38
C GLU A 132 -10.83 -9.47 10.01
N VAL A 133 -9.77 -9.05 9.29
CA VAL A 133 -8.39 -9.20 9.76
C VAL A 133 -8.11 -8.36 11.01
N ALA A 134 -8.72 -7.18 11.15
CA ALA A 134 -8.62 -6.39 12.38
C ALA A 134 -9.27 -7.11 13.57
N SER A 135 -10.41 -7.77 13.37
CA SER A 135 -11.15 -8.49 14.42
C SER A 135 -10.36 -9.63 15.07
N TRP A 136 -9.32 -10.13 14.40
CA TRP A 136 -8.42 -11.16 14.93
C TRP A 136 -7.57 -10.68 16.11
N PHE A 137 -7.52 -9.37 16.35
CA PHE A 137 -6.68 -8.72 17.33
C PHE A 137 -7.54 -7.81 18.24
N PRO A 138 -7.63 -8.08 19.55
CA PRO A 138 -8.57 -7.39 20.46
C PRO A 138 -8.52 -5.85 20.45
N ASP A 139 -7.34 -5.26 20.25
CA ASP A 139 -7.12 -3.80 20.33
C ASP A 139 -6.85 -3.16 18.96
N MET A 140 -7.10 -3.87 17.86
CA MET A 140 -6.78 -3.39 16.51
C MET A 140 -7.98 -2.72 15.85
N SER A 141 -7.86 -1.44 15.53
CA SER A 141 -8.87 -0.77 14.69
C SER A 141 -8.68 -1.10 13.21
N VAL A 142 -9.76 -0.94 12.42
CA VAL A 142 -9.70 -1.09 10.96
C VAL A 142 -8.70 -0.09 10.35
N GLU A 143 -8.64 1.14 10.85
CA GLU A 143 -7.66 2.14 10.42
C GLU A 143 -6.22 1.72 10.71
N GLN A 144 -5.97 1.12 11.88
CA GLN A 144 -4.66 0.58 12.23
C GLN A 144 -4.26 -0.60 11.33
N MET A 145 -5.21 -1.48 10.99
CA MET A 145 -4.97 -2.58 10.06
C MET A 145 -4.70 -2.08 8.64
N ARG A 146 -5.46 -1.08 8.18
CA ARG A 146 -5.25 -0.39 6.90
C ARG A 146 -3.85 0.20 6.80
N ARG A 147 -3.39 0.93 7.83
CA ARG A 147 -2.02 1.50 7.89
C ARG A 147 -0.92 0.45 7.90
N ARG A 148 -1.19 -0.78 8.38
CA ARG A 148 -0.27 -1.92 8.32
C ARG A 148 -0.23 -2.57 6.93
N MET A 149 -1.39 -2.76 6.31
CA MET A 149 -1.50 -3.47 5.01
C MET A 149 -1.15 -2.60 3.81
N ARG A 150 -1.38 -1.28 3.93
CA ARG A 150 -0.99 -0.25 2.95
C ARG A 150 -1.44 -0.56 1.52
N ALA A 151 -2.65 -1.09 1.39
CA ALA A 151 -3.28 -1.29 0.10
C ALA A 151 -3.60 0.06 -0.55
N ASN A 152 -3.64 0.09 -1.88
CA ASN A 152 -3.96 1.29 -2.64
C ASN A 152 -5.46 1.42 -2.91
N ILE A 153 -6.11 0.28 -3.14
CA ILE A 153 -7.52 0.22 -3.55
C ILE A 153 -8.29 -0.62 -2.54
N GLU A 154 -9.38 -0.05 -2.02
CA GLU A 154 -10.36 -0.79 -1.23
C GLU A 154 -11.65 -1.04 -2.01
N ILE A 155 -12.11 -2.29 -1.98
CA ILE A 155 -13.37 -2.71 -2.58
C ILE A 155 -14.46 -2.77 -1.50
N GLY A 156 -15.56 -2.05 -1.75
CA GLY A 156 -16.78 -2.10 -0.96
C GLY A 156 -17.84 -3.01 -1.57
N GLY A 157 -18.89 -3.31 -0.80
CA GLY A 157 -20.05 -4.07 -1.29
C GLY A 157 -19.79 -5.56 -1.53
N VAL A 158 -18.74 -6.11 -0.91
CA VAL A 158 -18.29 -7.51 -1.06
C VAL A 158 -17.95 -8.15 0.30
N PRO A 159 -18.02 -9.49 0.44
CA PRO A 159 -17.60 -10.18 1.65
C PRO A 159 -16.08 -10.10 1.87
N ALA A 160 -15.63 -10.45 3.07
CA ALA A 160 -14.21 -10.57 3.37
C ALA A 160 -13.54 -11.56 2.40
N PHE A 161 -12.31 -11.24 2.02
CA PHE A 161 -11.47 -12.00 1.09
C PHE A 161 -12.06 -12.13 -0.32
N TRP A 162 -12.97 -11.26 -0.72
CA TRP A 162 -13.50 -11.26 -2.08
C TRP A 162 -12.39 -11.07 -3.14
N GLU A 163 -11.38 -10.26 -2.83
CA GLU A 163 -10.24 -10.02 -3.70
C GLU A 163 -9.46 -11.29 -4.04
N ASP A 164 -9.58 -12.38 -3.27
CA ASP A 164 -8.96 -13.67 -3.59
C ASP A 164 -9.44 -14.28 -4.91
N ARG A 165 -10.58 -13.80 -5.43
CA ARG A 165 -11.09 -14.17 -6.77
C ARG A 165 -10.26 -13.57 -7.90
N LEU A 166 -9.36 -12.63 -7.61
CA LEU A 166 -8.54 -11.92 -8.60
C LEU A 166 -7.21 -12.62 -8.89
N PHE A 167 -7.05 -13.90 -8.51
CA PHE A 167 -5.92 -14.71 -8.97
C PHE A 167 -6.37 -16.16 -9.15
N SER A 168 -5.76 -16.86 -10.10
CA SER A 168 -6.08 -18.22 -10.47
C SER A 168 -5.13 -19.24 -9.84
N THR A 169 -5.43 -20.52 -10.00
CA THR A 169 -4.61 -21.66 -9.52
C THR A 169 -3.30 -21.83 -10.28
N GLN A 170 -3.25 -21.41 -11.54
CA GLN A 170 -2.03 -21.48 -12.37
C GLN A 170 -1.25 -20.16 -12.25
N SER A 171 0.08 -20.23 -12.11
CA SER A 171 0.92 -19.05 -11.86
C SER A 171 1.13 -18.16 -13.08
N ASP A 172 0.91 -18.68 -14.28
CA ASP A 172 1.03 -18.00 -15.57
C ASP A 172 -0.27 -17.37 -16.06
N THR A 173 -1.40 -17.69 -15.42
CA THR A 173 -2.69 -17.07 -15.72
C THR A 173 -3.00 -15.94 -14.74
N THR A 174 -3.65 -14.91 -15.26
CA THR A 174 -4.08 -13.73 -14.50
C THR A 174 -5.58 -13.59 -14.59
N VAL A 175 -6.22 -13.07 -13.55
CA VAL A 175 -7.66 -12.79 -13.60
C VAL A 175 -7.87 -11.34 -14.01
N SER A 176 -8.58 -11.12 -15.12
CA SER A 176 -8.89 -9.78 -15.60
C SER A 176 -10.09 -9.22 -14.84
N PHE A 177 -10.02 -7.95 -14.47
CA PHE A 177 -11.12 -7.23 -13.87
C PHE A 177 -11.06 -5.76 -14.27
N ARG A 178 -12.19 -5.05 -14.16
CA ARG A 178 -12.25 -3.60 -14.36
C ARG A 178 -12.63 -2.88 -13.08
N ILE A 179 -12.15 -1.65 -12.96
CA ILE A 179 -12.63 -0.64 -12.02
C ILE A 179 -13.06 0.56 -12.88
N GLY A 180 -14.36 0.84 -12.91
CA GLY A 180 -14.91 1.84 -13.81
C GLY A 180 -14.63 1.43 -15.26
N LYS A 181 -13.77 2.22 -15.94
CA LYS A 181 -13.32 1.96 -17.32
C LYS A 181 -11.86 1.49 -17.43
N VAL A 182 -11.16 1.33 -16.31
CA VAL A 182 -9.76 0.88 -16.30
C VAL A 182 -9.70 -0.63 -16.06
N CYS A 183 -8.99 -1.35 -16.94
CA CYS A 183 -8.82 -2.79 -16.86
C CYS A 183 -7.48 -3.15 -16.20
N PHE A 184 -7.53 -4.05 -15.22
CA PHE A 184 -6.38 -4.61 -14.52
C PHE A 184 -6.36 -6.13 -14.62
N SER A 185 -5.18 -6.69 -14.42
CA SER A 185 -4.96 -8.12 -14.24
C SER A 185 -4.50 -8.35 -12.80
N GLY A 186 -5.26 -9.12 -12.04
CA GLY A 186 -4.82 -9.62 -10.74
C GLY A 186 -3.86 -10.80 -10.92
N ILE A 187 -2.72 -10.73 -10.24
CA ILE A 187 -1.56 -11.59 -10.48
C ILE A 187 -1.44 -12.66 -9.40
N GLN A 188 -1.35 -12.23 -8.13
CA GLN A 188 -1.02 -13.11 -7.01
C GLN A 188 -1.38 -12.51 -5.66
N PRO A 189 -1.59 -13.35 -4.62
CA PRO A 189 -1.75 -12.87 -3.26
C PRO A 189 -0.45 -12.24 -2.75
N CYS A 190 -0.54 -10.99 -2.26
CA CYS A 190 0.61 -10.20 -1.86
C CYS A 190 1.26 -10.80 -0.60
N GLN A 191 2.55 -11.13 -0.72
CA GLN A 191 3.34 -11.64 0.40
C GLN A 191 3.65 -10.52 1.39
N ARG A 192 3.33 -10.74 2.67
CA ARG A 192 3.57 -9.76 3.71
C ARG A 192 4.97 -9.89 4.29
N CYS A 193 5.63 -8.75 4.49
CA CYS A 193 6.93 -8.68 5.14
C CYS A 193 6.77 -8.46 6.65
N ILE A 194 7.85 -8.16 7.37
CA ILE A 194 7.78 -7.93 8.82
C ILE A 194 7.06 -6.63 9.20
N VAL A 195 6.97 -5.64 8.31
CA VAL A 195 6.45 -4.28 8.64
C VAL A 195 5.04 -4.30 9.26
N PRO A 196 4.05 -5.06 8.78
CA PRO A 196 2.73 -5.15 9.40
C PRO A 196 2.73 -5.65 10.86
N THR A 197 3.78 -6.33 11.32
CA THR A 197 3.91 -6.76 12.73
C THR A 197 4.24 -5.61 13.67
N ARG A 198 4.58 -4.44 13.14
CA ARG A 198 4.92 -3.25 13.93
C ARG A 198 3.71 -2.34 14.05
N ASP A 199 3.60 -1.73 15.21
CA ASP A 199 2.67 -0.63 15.40
C ASP A 199 3.03 0.55 14.49
N PRO A 200 2.11 1.06 13.66
CA PRO A 200 2.38 2.10 12.69
C PRO A 200 2.70 3.43 13.37
N ASP A 201 2.32 3.60 14.64
CA ASP A 201 2.55 4.83 15.37
C ASP A 201 3.89 4.84 16.11
N SER A 202 4.16 3.78 16.86
CA SER A 202 5.34 3.66 17.73
C SER A 202 6.48 2.84 17.15
N GLY A 203 6.22 2.04 16.10
CA GLY A 203 7.18 1.07 15.56
C GLY A 203 7.40 -0.17 16.45
N LYS A 204 6.73 -0.25 17.61
CA LYS A 204 6.83 -1.38 18.54
C LYS A 204 6.36 -2.66 17.86
N ALA A 205 7.18 -3.71 17.92
CA ALA A 205 6.82 -4.99 17.35
C ALA A 205 5.79 -5.72 18.23
N ASP A 206 4.79 -6.32 17.58
CA ASP A 206 3.92 -7.33 18.15
C ASP A 206 4.42 -8.71 17.70
N ALA A 207 5.04 -9.41 18.65
CA ALA A 207 5.63 -10.73 18.41
C ALA A 207 4.57 -11.81 18.06
N ASN A 208 3.31 -11.60 18.41
CA ASN A 208 2.24 -12.54 18.13
C ASN A 208 1.51 -12.25 16.82
N PHE A 209 1.69 -11.06 16.23
CA PHE A 209 0.95 -10.62 15.05
C PHE A 209 0.97 -11.65 13.91
N GLN A 210 2.17 -12.05 13.47
CA GLN A 210 2.32 -12.97 12.35
C GLN A 210 1.74 -14.35 12.66
N LYS A 211 1.90 -14.85 13.89
CA LYS A 211 1.40 -16.16 14.32
C LYS A 211 -0.13 -16.19 14.33
N ILE A 212 -0.75 -15.18 14.92
CA ILE A 212 -2.22 -15.02 14.93
C ILE A 212 -2.72 -14.87 13.50
N PHE A 213 -2.10 -13.99 12.71
CA PHE A 213 -2.46 -13.76 11.32
C PHE A 213 -2.45 -15.05 10.50
N VAL A 214 -1.35 -15.81 10.54
CA VAL A 214 -1.21 -17.05 9.77
C VAL A 214 -2.27 -18.07 10.17
N LYS A 215 -2.49 -18.25 11.47
CA LYS A 215 -3.49 -19.18 11.99
C LYS A 215 -4.90 -18.78 11.55
N GLN A 216 -5.27 -17.53 11.74
CA GLN A 216 -6.62 -17.06 11.40
C GLN A 216 -6.85 -17.08 9.90
N ARG A 217 -5.87 -16.62 9.11
CA ARG A 217 -5.96 -16.64 7.65
C ARG A 217 -6.13 -18.04 7.08
N GLN A 218 -5.54 -19.06 7.71
CA GLN A 218 -5.73 -20.47 7.34
C GLN A 218 -7.14 -20.97 7.67
N VAL A 219 -7.70 -20.58 8.82
CA VAL A 219 -9.04 -21.00 9.25
C VAL A 219 -10.14 -20.29 8.47
N THR A 220 -9.94 -19.02 8.10
CA THR A 220 -10.91 -18.20 7.37
C THR A 220 -10.68 -18.20 5.85
N LEU A 221 -10.02 -19.24 5.33
CA LEU A 221 -9.71 -19.34 3.91
C LEU A 221 -11.02 -19.62 3.13
N PRO A 222 -11.43 -18.77 2.18
CA PRO A 222 -12.69 -18.99 1.46
C PRO A 222 -12.61 -20.16 0.47
N ASP A 223 -13.72 -20.85 0.25
CA ASP A 223 -13.77 -22.00 -0.70
C ASP A 223 -13.44 -21.63 -2.15
N TRP A 224 -13.57 -20.35 -2.53
CA TRP A 224 -13.26 -19.87 -3.89
C TRP A 224 -11.79 -19.55 -4.12
N VAL A 225 -10.95 -19.53 -3.09
CA VAL A 225 -9.55 -19.13 -3.28
C VAL A 225 -8.77 -20.21 -4.01
N ALA A 226 -7.87 -19.79 -4.88
CA ALA A 226 -6.82 -20.64 -5.42
C ALA A 226 -5.78 -20.97 -4.31
N SER A 227 -6.10 -21.94 -3.44
CA SER A 227 -5.29 -22.31 -2.27
C SER A 227 -3.87 -22.77 -2.63
N SER A 228 -3.66 -23.31 -3.84
CA SER A 228 -2.33 -23.64 -4.39
C SER A 228 -1.37 -22.45 -4.45
N ARG A 229 -1.90 -21.20 -4.42
CA ARG A 229 -1.10 -19.96 -4.43
C ARG A 229 -0.55 -19.59 -3.05
N PHE A 230 -0.87 -20.36 -2.01
CA PHE A 230 -0.43 -20.13 -0.63
C PHE A 230 0.61 -21.18 -0.21
N ASN A 231 1.89 -20.88 -0.45
CA ASN A 231 3.00 -21.64 0.17
C ASN A 231 3.15 -21.36 1.68
N HIS A 232 2.51 -20.29 2.15
CA HIS A 232 2.29 -19.94 3.55
C HIS A 232 1.08 -18.98 3.63
N PHE A 233 0.48 -18.84 4.80
CA PHE A 233 -0.73 -18.00 4.99
C PHE A 233 -0.46 -16.54 5.37
N TYR A 234 0.81 -16.12 5.46
CA TYR A 234 1.15 -14.70 5.65
C TYR A 234 1.09 -13.89 4.34
N ARG A 235 -0.09 -13.94 3.70
CA ARG A 235 -0.41 -13.26 2.44
C ARG A 235 -1.80 -12.62 2.55
N LEU A 236 -1.96 -11.43 2.01
CA LEU A 236 -3.22 -10.67 2.03
C LEU A 236 -3.22 -9.64 0.93
N SER A 237 -4.38 -9.24 0.40
CA SER A 237 -4.53 -8.38 -0.79
C SER A 237 -3.94 -9.02 -2.05
N VAL A 238 -4.22 -8.39 -3.19
CA VAL A 238 -3.77 -8.88 -4.50
C VAL A 238 -2.85 -7.86 -5.16
N ASN A 239 -1.72 -8.36 -5.67
CA ASN A 239 -0.85 -7.60 -6.56
C ASN A 239 -1.46 -7.58 -7.97
N THR A 240 -1.47 -6.41 -8.60
CA THR A 240 -2.10 -6.24 -9.92
C THR A 240 -1.11 -5.69 -10.95
N ARG A 241 -1.54 -5.67 -12.21
CA ARG A 241 -0.91 -4.94 -13.31
C ARG A 241 -1.98 -4.26 -14.14
N LEU A 242 -1.64 -3.15 -14.77
CA LEU A 242 -2.51 -2.52 -15.77
C LEU A 242 -2.61 -3.42 -17.00
N SER A 243 -3.82 -3.62 -17.51
CA SER A 243 -4.05 -4.29 -18.79
C SER A 243 -3.92 -3.30 -19.95
N THR A 244 -3.32 -3.74 -21.06
CA THR A 244 -2.99 -2.90 -22.23
C THR A 244 -4.21 -2.34 -22.98
N SER A 245 -5.42 -2.81 -22.66
CA SER A 245 -6.67 -2.44 -23.35
C SER A 245 -7.33 -1.14 -22.85
N SER A 246 -6.77 -0.45 -21.85
CA SER A 246 -7.44 0.71 -21.23
C SER A 246 -7.11 2.03 -21.94
N SER A 247 -8.11 2.65 -22.59
CA SER A 247 -8.03 3.99 -23.18
C SER A 247 -8.20 5.11 -22.14
N GLU A 248 -9.07 4.90 -21.15
CA GLU A 248 -9.25 5.76 -19.98
C GLU A 248 -8.38 5.26 -18.82
N ARG A 249 -7.86 6.19 -18.03
CA ARG A 249 -6.89 5.90 -16.96
C ARG A 249 -7.18 6.67 -15.67
N MET A 250 -8.42 7.05 -15.44
CA MET A 250 -8.84 7.67 -14.19
C MET A 250 -9.67 6.66 -13.39
N LEU A 251 -9.35 6.52 -12.12
CA LEU A 251 -10.17 5.82 -11.13
C LEU A 251 -10.91 6.85 -10.30
N GLN A 252 -12.16 6.57 -9.94
CA GLN A 252 -12.97 7.43 -9.08
C GLN A 252 -13.73 6.61 -8.04
N ILE A 253 -13.80 7.12 -6.80
CA ILE A 253 -14.62 6.49 -5.76
C ILE A 253 -16.06 6.29 -6.26
N GLY A 254 -16.61 5.11 -6.00
CA GLY A 254 -17.92 4.68 -6.50
C GLY A 254 -17.88 3.95 -7.84
N ASP A 255 -16.74 3.92 -8.53
CA ASP A 255 -16.55 3.12 -9.74
C ASP A 255 -16.94 1.65 -9.51
N GLU A 256 -17.77 1.11 -10.41
CA GLU A 256 -18.17 -0.29 -10.37
C GLU A 256 -16.96 -1.21 -10.62
N ILE A 257 -16.91 -2.33 -9.89
CA ILE A 257 -15.89 -3.36 -10.08
C ILE A 257 -16.54 -4.63 -10.64
N ALA A 258 -15.98 -5.13 -11.74
CA ALA A 258 -16.43 -6.36 -12.38
C ALA A 258 -15.24 -7.26 -12.75
N ILE A 259 -15.36 -8.56 -12.45
CA ILE A 259 -14.41 -9.58 -12.87
C ILE A 259 -14.84 -10.13 -14.23
N PHE A 260 -13.90 -10.24 -15.17
CA PHE A 260 -14.12 -10.90 -16.45
C PHE A 260 -13.65 -12.35 -16.33
N SER A 261 -14.55 -13.28 -16.65
CA SER A 261 -14.26 -14.70 -16.83
C SER A 261 -13.61 -14.97 -18.17
#